data_AF-A0A2N2ZA91-F1
#
_entry.id   AF-A0A2N2ZA91-F1
#
_cell.length_a   1.000
_cell.length_b   1.000
_cell.length_c   1.000
_cell.angle_alpha   90.00
_cell.angle_beta   90.00
_cell.angle_gamma   90.00
#
_symmetry.space_group_name_H-M   'P 1'
#
loop_
_entity.id
_entity.type
_entity.pdbx_description
1 polymer ?
#
loop_
_entity_poly.entity_id
_entity_poly.type
_entity_poly.pdbx_seq_one_letter_code
_entity_poly.pdbx_strand_id
1 'polypeptide(L)'
;MYKLMKLLASPLLMAVLIIAFGVASAIATFIENDFGTQAARAIVYNAWWFELIMFLLTINFSLMIFTRKLYRKEKLSILLFHIGFIVILIGAGVTRYFGQEGMMHIREGETTYGFTSTEKWLNVFIEDDIVFRQQANFTPVTRNRFNKSIDHNNAKIKVSLSDYIPHAVETVVEHFDGYPVVSLVVMDSTGSVSTLVRPGMIVPVGITGIGFQDKSKRLDIEMAISDSGVVARSVHPVAIRQMPIEEEQLIDADQWFLLKPQTFYNSGKVNFAYRGYWPS
;
A
#
# COMPACT_ATOMS: atom_id res chain seq x y z
N MET A 1 12.70 0.07 46.06
CA MET A 1 13.48 0.81 45.03
C MET A 1 14.85 0.22 44.73
N TYR A 2 15.74 0.01 45.72
CA TYR A 2 17.11 -0.46 45.46
C TYR A 2 17.22 -1.79 44.68
N LYS A 3 16.37 -2.79 45.01
CA LYS A 3 16.35 -4.09 44.31
C LYS A 3 15.96 -3.97 42.83
N LEU A 4 15.01 -3.08 42.50
CA LEU A 4 14.55 -2.85 41.13
C LEU A 4 15.63 -2.18 40.28
N MET A 5 16.28 -1.14 40.81
CA MET A 5 17.40 -0.49 40.13
C MET A 5 18.57 -1.46 39.88
N LYS A 6 18.86 -2.33 40.85
CA LYS A 6 19.91 -3.35 40.71
C LYS A 6 19.57 -4.39 39.63
N LEU A 7 18.29 -4.77 39.52
CA LEU A 7 17.82 -5.65 38.44
C LEU A 7 17.94 -4.96 37.08
N LEU A 8 17.43 -3.72 36.97
CA LEU A 8 17.45 -2.95 35.73
C LEU A 8 18.87 -2.58 35.26
N ALA A 9 19.86 -2.51 36.16
CA ALA A 9 21.27 -2.27 35.82
C ALA A 9 22.11 -3.57 35.69
N SER A 10 21.47 -4.73 35.59
CA SER A 10 22.14 -6.03 35.54
C SER A 10 22.64 -6.39 34.13
N PRO A 11 23.88 -6.89 33.97
CA PRO A 11 24.37 -7.45 32.70
C PRO A 11 23.67 -8.73 32.30
N LEU A 12 23.15 -9.50 33.26
CA LEU A 12 22.37 -10.70 32.94
C LEU A 12 21.07 -10.30 32.26
N LEU A 13 20.40 -9.26 32.78
CA LEU A 13 19.21 -8.70 32.14
C LEU A 13 19.55 -8.17 30.74
N MET A 14 20.67 -7.47 30.59
CA MET A 14 21.17 -7.01 29.28
C MET A 14 21.27 -8.17 28.29
N ALA A 15 21.96 -9.25 28.66
CA ALA A 15 22.16 -10.41 27.79
C ALA A 15 20.82 -11.07 27.40
N VAL A 16 19.93 -11.26 28.38
CA VAL A 16 18.59 -11.82 28.14
C VAL A 16 17.79 -10.95 27.17
N LEU A 17 17.78 -9.63 27.37
CA LEU A 17 17.05 -8.71 26.51
C LEU A 17 17.67 -8.61 25.10
N ILE A 18 18.99 -8.63 24.96
CA ILE A 18 19.66 -8.66 23.64
C ILE A 18 19.30 -9.94 22.90
N ILE A 19 19.33 -11.10 23.57
CA ILE A 19 18.93 -12.37 22.96
C ILE A 19 17.47 -12.34 22.56
N ALA A 20 16.58 -11.86 23.45
CA ALA A 20 15.16 -11.74 23.15
C ALA A 20 14.90 -10.81 21.94
N PHE A 21 15.59 -9.68 21.87
CA PHE A 21 15.53 -8.75 20.75
C PHE A 21 16.01 -9.40 19.44
N GLY A 22 17.15 -10.10 19.49
CA GLY A 22 17.73 -10.78 18.33
C GLY A 22 16.86 -11.93 17.82
N VAL A 23 16.34 -12.77 18.72
CA VAL A 23 15.44 -13.88 18.38
C VAL A 23 14.12 -13.35 17.81
N ALA A 24 13.53 -12.31 18.43
CA ALA A 24 12.33 -11.67 17.91
C ALA A 24 12.55 -11.09 16.51
N SER A 25 13.70 -10.44 16.27
CA SER A 25 14.05 -9.89 14.95
C SER A 25 14.24 -11.00 13.91
N ALA A 26 14.92 -12.10 14.27
CA ALA A 26 15.09 -13.24 13.38
C ALA A 26 13.75 -13.90 13.01
N ILE A 27 12.87 -14.09 14.00
CA ILE A 27 11.50 -14.60 13.76
C ILE A 27 10.73 -13.64 12.85
N ALA A 28 10.85 -12.33 13.05
CA ALA A 28 10.19 -11.33 12.21
C ALA A 28 10.65 -11.43 10.74
N THR A 29 11.94 -11.70 10.48
CA THR A 29 12.46 -11.91 9.13
C THR A 29 11.81 -13.12 8.45
N PHE A 30 11.61 -14.23 9.15
CA PHE A 30 10.91 -15.39 8.59
C PHE A 30 9.42 -15.11 8.33
N ILE A 31 8.75 -14.45 9.28
CA ILE A 31 7.35 -14.04 9.10
C ILE A 31 7.21 -13.10 7.89
N GLU A 32 8.15 -12.18 7.71
CA GLU A 32 8.16 -11.27 6.56
C GLU A 32 8.32 -12.01 5.24
N ASN A 33 9.20 -13.01 5.19
CA ASN A 33 9.39 -13.84 4.00
C ASN A 33 8.11 -14.61 3.62
N ASP A 34 7.43 -15.20 4.61
CA ASP A 34 6.33 -16.12 4.35
C ASP A 34 4.97 -15.41 4.21
N PHE A 35 4.77 -14.30 4.91
CA PHE A 35 3.49 -13.61 5.03
C PHE A 35 3.54 -12.10 4.68
N GLY A 36 4.71 -11.62 4.26
CA GLY A 36 4.94 -10.23 3.87
C GLY A 36 5.25 -9.28 5.03
N THR A 37 5.78 -8.11 4.69
CA THR A 37 6.22 -7.08 5.66
C THR A 37 5.11 -6.63 6.61
N GLN A 38 3.85 -6.60 6.16
CA GLN A 38 2.72 -6.19 7.00
C GLN A 38 2.46 -7.17 8.15
N ALA A 39 2.65 -8.47 7.91
CA ALA A 39 2.50 -9.50 8.94
C ALA A 39 3.59 -9.37 10.02
N ALA A 40 4.85 -9.23 9.62
CA ALA A 40 5.98 -9.07 10.53
C ALA A 40 5.84 -7.81 11.41
N ARG A 41 5.36 -6.71 10.83
CA ARG A 41 5.05 -5.48 11.58
C ARG A 41 3.94 -5.69 12.60
N ALA A 42 2.82 -6.28 12.18
CA ALA A 42 1.68 -6.47 13.07
C ALA A 42 2.00 -7.39 14.26
N ILE A 43 2.82 -8.44 14.05
CA ILE A 43 3.11 -9.45 15.09
C ILE A 43 4.29 -9.04 15.98
N VAL A 44 5.33 -8.45 15.40
CA VAL A 44 6.60 -8.17 16.09
C VAL A 44 6.87 -6.67 16.17
N TYR A 45 7.16 -6.01 15.04
CA TYR A 45 7.76 -4.67 15.09
C TYR A 45 6.87 -3.58 15.68
N ASN A 46 5.54 -3.70 15.56
CA ASN A 46 4.56 -2.78 16.13
C ASN A 46 3.88 -3.35 17.39
N ALA A 47 4.28 -4.53 17.86
CA ALA A 47 3.72 -5.10 19.06
C ALA A 47 4.24 -4.38 20.31
N TRP A 48 3.40 -4.32 21.35
CA TRP A 48 3.73 -3.68 22.62
C TRP A 48 4.86 -4.40 23.37
N TRP A 49 4.97 -5.72 23.23
CA TRP A 49 5.97 -6.53 23.92
C TRP A 49 7.37 -6.30 23.34
N PHE A 50 7.49 -6.12 22.02
CA PHE A 50 8.75 -5.83 21.36
C PHE A 50 9.24 -4.43 21.72
N GLU A 51 8.30 -3.48 21.80
CA GLU A 51 8.57 -2.16 22.32
C GLU A 51 9.07 -2.18 23.77
N LEU A 52 8.43 -2.99 24.63
CA LEU A 52 8.87 -3.16 26.01
C LEU A 52 10.31 -3.67 26.09
N ILE A 53 10.73 -4.58 25.21
CA ILE A 53 12.13 -5.06 25.14
C ILE A 53 13.07 -3.91 24.79
N MET A 54 12.75 -3.12 23.76
CA MET A 54 13.58 -1.96 23.35
C MET A 54 13.67 -0.90 24.45
N PHE A 55 12.55 -0.61 25.11
CA PHE A 55 12.49 0.33 26.22
C PHE A 55 13.34 -0.14 27.41
N LEU A 56 13.21 -1.41 27.80
CA LEU A 56 14.01 -1.99 28.87
C LEU A 56 15.50 -2.03 28.54
N LEU A 57 15.88 -2.32 27.27
CA LEU A 57 17.28 -2.24 26.82
C LEU A 57 17.84 -0.82 26.96
N THR A 58 17.05 0.18 26.56
CA THR A 58 17.46 1.59 26.63
C THR A 58 17.71 2.02 28.08
N ILE A 59 16.81 1.65 28.99
CA ILE A 59 16.98 1.89 30.42
C ILE A 59 18.19 1.13 30.96
N ASN A 60 18.34 -0.14 30.59
CA ASN A 60 19.43 -1.01 31.07
C ASN A 60 20.80 -0.46 30.68
N PHE A 61 21.01 -0.11 29.41
CA PHE A 61 22.26 0.51 28.95
C PHE A 61 22.52 1.84 29.65
N SER A 62 21.49 2.69 29.79
CA SER A 62 21.60 3.99 30.46
C SER A 62 22.04 3.83 31.92
N LEU A 63 21.39 2.93 32.67
CA LEU A 63 21.74 2.67 34.07
C LEU A 63 23.12 2.01 34.22
N MET A 64 23.52 1.15 33.28
CA MET A 64 24.84 0.51 33.29
C MET A 64 25.97 1.52 33.12
N ILE A 65 25.79 2.59 32.32
CA ILE A 65 26.77 3.67 32.17
C ILE A 65 27.14 4.28 33.54
N PHE A 66 26.13 4.62 34.36
CA PHE A 66 26.33 5.26 35.65
C PHE A 66 26.76 4.27 36.74
N THR A 67 26.06 3.14 36.87
CA THR A 67 26.31 2.16 37.94
C THR A 67 27.66 1.47 37.81
N ARG A 68 28.15 1.24 36.59
CA ARG A 68 29.46 0.62 36.32
C ARG A 68 30.58 1.62 36.04
N LYS A 69 30.26 2.92 36.12
CA LYS A 69 31.18 4.05 35.88
C LYS A 69 31.94 3.87 34.56
N LEU A 70 31.19 3.71 33.47
CA LEU A 70 31.78 3.46 32.14
C LEU A 70 32.50 4.70 31.56
N TYR A 71 32.27 5.88 32.15
CA TYR A 71 32.95 7.14 31.82
C TYR A 71 34.44 7.21 32.23
N ARG A 72 35.02 6.11 32.73
CA ARG A 72 36.45 6.03 33.01
C ARG A 72 37.24 5.84 31.71
N LYS A 73 38.46 6.40 31.65
CA LYS A 73 39.32 6.37 30.45
C LYS A 73 39.56 4.94 29.95
N GLU A 74 39.77 3.99 30.86
CA GLU A 74 39.96 2.57 30.52
C GLU A 74 38.71 1.87 29.95
N LYS A 75 37.52 2.50 29.99
CA LYS A 75 36.25 1.91 29.54
C LYS A 75 35.59 2.69 28.40
N LEU A 76 36.29 3.64 27.78
CA LEU A 76 35.73 4.49 26.73
C LEU A 76 35.16 3.68 25.56
N SER A 77 35.82 2.61 25.12
CA SER A 77 35.31 1.74 24.06
C SER A 77 33.96 1.11 24.44
N ILE A 78 33.81 0.64 25.68
CA ILE A 78 32.56 0.04 26.18
C ILE A 78 31.47 1.11 26.29
N LEU A 79 31.82 2.30 26.75
CA LEU A 79 30.91 3.45 26.81
C LEU A 79 30.36 3.80 25.42
N LEU A 80 31.22 3.85 24.41
CA LEU A 80 30.82 4.15 23.02
C LEU A 80 29.79 3.13 22.51
N PHE A 81 29.98 1.84 22.77
CA PHE A 81 28.97 0.83 22.41
C PHE A 81 27.63 1.06 23.11
N HIS A 82 27.63 1.36 24.41
CA HIS A 82 26.38 1.61 25.15
C HIS A 82 25.67 2.85 24.62
N ILE A 83 26.39 3.94 24.37
CA ILE A 83 25.82 5.15 23.79
C ILE A 83 25.28 4.86 22.38
N GLY A 84 26.02 4.13 21.56
CA GLY A 84 25.59 3.73 20.22
C GLY A 84 24.28 2.95 20.25
N PHE A 85 24.15 1.96 21.13
CA PHE A 85 22.90 1.21 21.27
C PHE A 85 21.74 2.08 21.79
N ILE A 86 22.00 2.99 22.73
CA ILE A 86 20.98 3.94 23.20
C ILE A 86 20.50 4.83 22.04
N VAL A 87 21.42 5.37 21.23
CA VAL A 87 21.08 6.20 20.06
C VAL A 87 20.25 5.41 19.04
N ILE A 88 20.64 4.17 18.73
CA ILE A 88 19.91 3.30 17.81
C ILE A 88 18.49 3.01 18.34
N LEU A 89 18.35 2.68 19.63
CA LEU A 89 17.05 2.36 20.23
C LEU A 89 16.12 3.58 20.31
N ILE A 90 16.67 4.76 20.63
CA ILE A 90 15.92 6.02 20.59
C ILE A 90 15.49 6.32 19.14
N GLY A 91 16.40 6.16 18.17
CA GLY A 91 16.09 6.31 16.74
C GLY A 91 14.96 5.39 16.29
N ALA A 92 15.00 4.11 16.69
CA ALA A 92 13.92 3.15 16.43
C ALA A 92 12.58 3.59 17.03
N GLY A 93 12.59 4.15 18.25
CA GLY A 93 11.41 4.75 18.87
C GLY A 93 10.86 5.93 18.06
N VAL A 94 11.73 6.83 17.60
CA VAL A 94 11.33 7.97 16.76
C VAL A 94 10.70 7.49 15.45
N THR A 95 11.33 6.55 14.75
CA THR A 95 10.81 5.97 13.50
C THR A 95 9.44 5.31 13.71
N ARG A 96 9.24 4.62 14.84
CA ARG A 96 7.96 3.95 15.14
C ARG A 96 6.80 4.93 15.39
N TYR A 97 7.07 6.02 16.09
CA TYR A 97 6.00 6.95 16.52
C TYR A 97 5.75 8.10 15.56
N PHE A 98 6.77 8.50 14.80
CA PHE A 98 6.73 9.69 13.94
C PHE A 98 7.13 9.41 12.49
N GLY A 99 7.61 8.19 12.18
CA GLY A 99 7.98 7.82 10.84
C GLY A 99 6.76 7.65 9.93
N GLN A 100 6.91 8.09 8.69
CA GLN A 100 5.99 7.78 7.60
C GLN A 100 6.72 6.90 6.60
N GLU A 101 6.01 5.90 6.08
CA GLU A 101 6.58 4.92 5.18
C GLU A 101 5.74 4.81 3.92
N GLY A 102 6.39 4.52 2.81
CA GLY A 102 5.74 4.42 1.53
C GLY A 102 6.72 4.15 0.40
N MET A 103 6.17 4.12 -0.82
CA MET A 103 6.95 3.92 -2.03
C MET A 103 7.06 5.23 -2.80
N MET A 104 8.30 5.60 -3.08
CA MET A 104 8.64 6.74 -3.91
C MET A 104 9.25 6.21 -5.22
N HIS A 105 8.53 6.38 -6.33
CA HIS A 105 9.03 5.99 -7.64
C HIS A 105 9.84 7.15 -8.24
N ILE A 106 11.13 6.92 -8.48
CA ILE A 106 12.05 7.90 -9.08
C ILE A 106 12.62 7.29 -10.35
N ARG A 107 12.43 7.96 -11.50
CA ARG A 107 13.08 7.57 -12.75
C ARG A 107 14.45 8.20 -12.87
N GLU A 108 15.33 7.57 -13.66
CA GLU A 108 16.65 8.12 -13.95
C GLU A 108 16.52 9.51 -14.59
N GLY A 109 17.25 10.49 -14.03
CA GLY A 109 17.21 11.89 -14.48
C GLY A 109 16.00 12.70 -14.01
N GLU A 110 15.01 12.09 -13.34
CA GLU A 110 13.84 12.78 -12.81
C GLU A 110 13.96 13.04 -11.30
N THR A 111 13.17 13.99 -10.80
CA THR A 111 12.95 14.22 -9.37
C THR A 111 11.46 14.06 -9.06
N THR A 112 11.14 13.58 -7.86
CA THR A 112 9.76 13.48 -7.36
C THR A 112 9.67 14.14 -6.00
N TYR A 113 8.53 14.78 -5.73
CA TYR A 113 8.24 15.44 -4.45
C TYR A 113 7.14 14.72 -3.66
N GLY A 114 6.68 13.57 -4.15
CA GLY A 114 5.61 12.79 -3.55
C GLY A 114 5.93 11.30 -3.47
N PHE A 115 5.29 10.63 -2.52
CA PHE A 115 5.37 9.18 -2.34
C PHE A 115 4.00 8.62 -1.99
N THR A 116 3.79 7.34 -2.29
CA THR A 116 2.56 6.61 -1.96
C THR A 116 2.72 5.97 -0.58
N SER A 117 1.88 6.35 0.38
CA SER A 117 1.93 5.77 1.74
C SER A 117 1.63 4.27 1.75
N THR A 118 2.33 3.52 2.61
CA THR A 118 2.04 2.10 2.87
C THR A 118 0.80 1.91 3.77
N GLU A 119 0.34 2.97 4.42
CA GLU A 119 -0.83 2.92 5.30
C GLU A 119 -2.10 2.63 4.51
N LYS A 120 -2.87 1.66 4.99
CA LYS A 120 -4.14 1.28 4.39
C LYS A 120 -5.29 1.98 5.12
N TRP A 121 -6.20 2.56 4.35
CA TRP A 121 -7.34 3.30 4.86
C TRP A 121 -8.64 2.67 4.35
N LEU A 122 -9.60 2.46 5.25
CA LEU A 122 -10.96 2.13 4.92
C LEU A 122 -11.76 3.44 4.83
N ASN A 123 -12.26 3.72 3.63
CA ASN A 123 -13.14 4.86 3.37
C ASN A 123 -14.55 4.33 3.04
N VAL A 124 -15.57 4.98 3.59
CA VAL A 124 -16.98 4.73 3.25
C VAL A 124 -17.52 5.97 2.58
N PHE A 125 -18.09 5.78 1.40
CA PHE A 125 -18.63 6.86 0.56
C PHE A 125 -20.16 6.75 0.50
N ILE A 126 -20.84 7.90 0.54
CA ILE A 126 -22.27 8.04 0.26
C ILE A 126 -22.42 9.21 -0.71
N GLU A 127 -22.98 8.96 -1.90
CA GLU A 127 -23.20 10.00 -2.92
C GLU A 127 -21.94 10.86 -3.20
N ASP A 128 -20.79 10.18 -3.33
CA ASP A 128 -19.43 10.75 -3.52
C ASP A 128 -18.81 11.47 -2.30
N ASP A 129 -19.52 11.63 -1.18
CA ASP A 129 -18.96 12.17 0.07
C ASP A 129 -18.33 11.09 0.97
N ILE A 130 -17.13 11.36 1.49
CA ILE A 130 -16.48 10.50 2.50
C ILE A 130 -17.15 10.72 3.86
N VAL A 131 -18.03 9.81 4.24
CA VAL A 131 -18.73 9.86 5.54
C VAL A 131 -17.93 9.21 6.67
N PHE A 132 -16.94 8.37 6.34
CA PHE A 132 -16.08 7.72 7.31
C PHE A 132 -14.74 7.35 6.70
N ARG A 133 -13.66 7.62 7.46
CA ARG A 133 -12.29 7.23 7.13
C ARG A 133 -11.60 6.72 8.38
N GLN A 134 -11.05 5.51 8.32
CA GLN A 134 -10.24 4.94 9.40
C GLN A 134 -9.08 4.12 8.82
N GLN A 135 -7.90 4.22 9.42
CA GLN A 135 -6.78 3.34 9.09
C GLN A 135 -7.14 1.89 9.43
N ALA A 136 -6.91 0.98 8.49
CA ALA A 136 -7.28 -0.43 8.59
C ALA A 136 -6.08 -1.31 8.21
N ASN A 137 -5.46 -1.93 9.22
CA ASN A 137 -4.28 -2.78 9.05
C ASN A 137 -4.68 -4.26 9.03
N PHE A 138 -5.43 -4.68 8.01
CA PHE A 138 -5.79 -6.09 7.85
C PHE A 138 -4.60 -6.90 7.34
N THR A 139 -4.34 -8.07 7.94
CA THR A 139 -3.21 -8.93 7.57
C THR A 139 -3.63 -10.41 7.48
N PRO A 140 -2.96 -11.24 6.67
CA PRO A 140 -3.32 -12.66 6.52
C PRO A 140 -3.15 -13.50 7.80
N VAL A 141 -2.34 -13.01 8.73
CA VAL A 141 -1.91 -13.76 9.93
C VAL A 141 -2.63 -13.34 11.21
N THR A 142 -3.31 -12.20 11.20
CA THR A 142 -4.06 -11.71 12.38
C THR A 142 -5.54 -12.00 12.24
N ARG A 143 -6.24 -12.09 13.38
CA ARG A 143 -7.71 -12.13 13.39
C ARG A 143 -8.24 -10.73 13.06
N ASN A 144 -8.40 -10.46 11.77
CA ASN A 144 -8.99 -9.22 11.29
C ASN A 144 -10.42 -9.10 11.82
N ARG A 145 -10.72 -7.99 12.50
CA ARG A 145 -12.07 -7.66 12.96
C ARG A 145 -12.32 -6.19 12.72
N PHE A 146 -13.44 -5.88 12.08
CA PHE A 146 -13.90 -4.52 11.90
C PHE A 146 -15.41 -4.49 12.06
N ASN A 147 -15.91 -3.59 12.90
CA ASN A 147 -17.34 -3.36 13.12
C ASN A 147 -17.53 -1.91 13.58
N LYS A 148 -18.18 -1.09 12.75
CA LYS A 148 -18.47 0.32 13.04
C LYS A 148 -19.88 0.67 12.60
N SER A 149 -20.54 1.50 13.40
CA SER A 149 -21.81 2.14 13.04
C SER A 149 -21.52 3.58 12.67
N ILE A 150 -22.03 4.03 11.52
CA ILE A 150 -21.92 5.38 10.98
C ILE A 150 -23.33 5.94 10.93
N ASP A 151 -23.53 7.10 11.52
CA ASP A 151 -24.80 7.82 11.46
C ASP A 151 -24.73 8.84 10.32
N HIS A 152 -25.66 8.78 9.37
CA HIS A 152 -25.73 9.71 8.24
C HIS A 152 -27.19 9.97 7.86
N ASN A 153 -27.61 11.23 7.79
CA ASN A 153 -28.98 11.66 7.44
C ASN A 153 -30.10 10.89 8.17
N ASN A 154 -29.97 10.74 9.51
CA ASN A 154 -30.89 9.97 10.37
C ASN A 154 -30.98 8.45 10.07
N ALA A 155 -30.12 7.91 9.19
CA ALA A 155 -29.96 6.49 8.98
C ALA A 155 -28.70 5.97 9.67
N LYS A 156 -28.77 4.75 10.23
CA LYS A 156 -27.62 4.05 10.82
C LYS A 156 -27.07 3.03 9.85
N ILE A 157 -25.83 3.21 9.44
CA ILE A 157 -25.12 2.30 8.54
C ILE A 157 -24.12 1.51 9.36
N LYS A 158 -24.30 0.19 9.40
CA LYS A 158 -23.36 -0.71 10.09
C LYS A 158 -22.43 -1.34 9.07
N VAL A 159 -21.14 -1.09 9.23
CA VAL A 159 -20.07 -1.65 8.40
C VAL A 159 -19.32 -2.70 9.20
N SER A 160 -19.32 -3.93 8.70
CA SER A 160 -18.60 -5.05 9.31
C SER A 160 -17.73 -5.76 8.28
N LEU A 161 -16.51 -6.14 8.68
CA LEU A 161 -15.66 -7.03 7.88
C LEU A 161 -16.23 -8.44 7.94
N SER A 162 -16.64 -8.97 6.78
CA SER A 162 -17.06 -10.36 6.61
C SER A 162 -15.86 -11.29 6.52
N ASP A 163 -14.99 -11.07 5.53
CA ASP A 163 -13.83 -11.91 5.27
C ASP A 163 -12.64 -11.12 4.71
N TYR A 164 -11.43 -11.65 4.89
CA TYR A 164 -10.20 -11.08 4.35
C TYR A 164 -9.51 -12.12 3.48
N ILE A 165 -9.52 -11.90 2.16
CA ILE A 165 -8.89 -12.78 1.18
C ILE A 165 -7.54 -12.16 0.79
N PRO A 166 -6.40 -12.69 1.28
CA PRO A 166 -5.10 -12.20 0.87
C PRO A 166 -4.84 -12.55 -0.60
N HIS A 167 -4.15 -11.65 -1.31
CA HIS A 167 -3.80 -11.84 -2.72
C HIS A 167 -4.98 -12.15 -3.64
N ALA A 168 -6.15 -11.59 -3.32
CA ALA A 168 -7.33 -11.73 -4.18
C ALA A 168 -7.01 -11.22 -5.59
N VAL A 169 -7.28 -12.07 -6.59
CA VAL A 169 -7.19 -11.72 -8.00
C VAL A 169 -8.59 -11.48 -8.49
N GLU A 170 -8.86 -10.31 -9.07
CA GLU A 170 -10.13 -10.07 -9.73
C GLU A 170 -10.25 -11.01 -10.94
N THR A 171 -11.35 -11.76 -11.01
CA THR A 171 -11.69 -12.63 -12.13
C THR A 171 -13.10 -12.29 -12.61
N VAL A 172 -13.32 -12.40 -13.92
CA VAL A 172 -14.62 -12.16 -14.53
C VAL A 172 -15.33 -13.49 -14.66
N VAL A 173 -16.55 -13.57 -14.13
CA VAL A 173 -17.42 -14.75 -14.23
C VAL A 173 -18.73 -14.29 -14.83
N GLU A 174 -19.24 -15.02 -15.81
CA GLU A 174 -20.52 -14.75 -16.45
C GLU A 174 -21.66 -14.91 -15.45
N HIS A 175 -22.59 -13.96 -15.43
CA HIS A 175 -23.77 -14.04 -14.56
C HIS A 175 -25.01 -13.48 -15.26
N PHE A 176 -26.18 -14.03 -14.95
CA PHE A 176 -27.43 -13.66 -15.65
C PHE A 176 -27.87 -12.21 -15.40
N ASP A 177 -27.49 -11.63 -14.26
CA ASP A 177 -27.67 -10.22 -13.90
C ASP A 177 -26.36 -9.42 -13.97
N GLY A 178 -25.36 -9.96 -14.66
CA GLY A 178 -24.04 -9.37 -14.81
C GLY A 178 -24.06 -8.07 -15.62
N TYR A 179 -22.90 -7.40 -15.62
CA TYR A 179 -22.67 -6.17 -16.36
C TYR A 179 -21.43 -6.32 -17.23
N PRO A 180 -21.31 -5.52 -18.29
CA PRO A 180 -20.17 -5.62 -19.18
C PRO A 180 -18.86 -5.24 -18.48
N VAL A 181 -17.81 -6.01 -18.75
CA VAL A 181 -16.46 -5.77 -18.22
C VAL A 181 -15.47 -5.74 -19.37
N VAL A 182 -14.65 -4.69 -19.44
CA VAL A 182 -13.58 -4.55 -20.44
C VAL A 182 -12.24 -4.76 -19.76
N SER A 183 -11.41 -5.64 -20.33
CA SER A 183 -10.04 -5.86 -19.87
C SER A 183 -9.05 -5.08 -20.72
N LEU A 184 -8.23 -4.30 -20.03
CA LEU A 184 -7.14 -3.51 -20.60
C LEU A 184 -5.81 -3.92 -19.99
N VAL A 185 -4.74 -3.72 -20.74
CA VAL A 185 -3.41 -3.51 -20.18
C VAL A 185 -3.15 -2.03 -20.25
N VAL A 186 -2.98 -1.39 -19.10
CA VAL A 186 -2.57 0.00 -19.02
C VAL A 186 -1.08 0.02 -18.73
N MET A 187 -0.33 0.81 -19.49
CA MET A 187 1.08 1.02 -19.26
C MET A 187 1.28 2.43 -18.70
N ASP A 188 1.79 2.48 -17.47
CA ASP A 188 2.17 3.72 -16.80
C ASP A 188 3.67 3.73 -16.46
N SER A 189 4.07 4.63 -15.56
CA SER A 189 5.46 4.72 -15.12
C SER A 189 5.99 3.53 -14.33
N THR A 190 5.10 2.72 -13.77
CA THR A 190 5.39 1.60 -12.87
C THR A 190 5.43 0.26 -13.60
N GLY A 191 4.94 0.23 -14.85
CA GLY A 191 4.93 -0.97 -15.69
C GLY A 191 3.58 -1.15 -16.40
N SER A 192 3.36 -2.37 -16.89
CA SER A 192 2.09 -2.78 -17.49
C SER A 192 1.20 -3.43 -16.43
N VAL A 193 0.04 -2.84 -16.15
CA VAL A 193 -0.95 -3.39 -15.21
C VAL A 193 -2.19 -3.84 -15.99
N SER A 194 -2.64 -5.06 -15.71
CA SER A 194 -3.92 -5.54 -16.25
C SER A 194 -5.05 -4.97 -15.40
N THR A 195 -5.99 -4.30 -16.03
CA THR A 195 -7.09 -3.62 -15.35
C THR A 195 -8.43 -4.00 -15.96
N LEU A 196 -9.43 -4.14 -15.09
CA LEU A 196 -10.82 -4.34 -15.48
C LEU A 196 -11.57 -3.02 -15.34
N VAL A 197 -12.24 -2.60 -16.40
CA VAL A 197 -13.13 -1.43 -16.43
C VAL A 197 -14.57 -1.96 -16.36
N ARG A 198 -15.40 -1.38 -15.48
CA ARG A 198 -16.81 -1.74 -15.29
C ARG A 198 -17.69 -0.50 -15.11
N PRO A 199 -19.00 -0.56 -15.42
CA PRO A 199 -19.93 0.55 -15.24
C PRO A 199 -19.88 1.14 -13.83
N GLY A 200 -19.89 2.47 -13.74
CA GLY A 200 -19.86 3.23 -12.48
C GLY A 200 -18.49 3.28 -11.76
N MET A 201 -17.48 2.56 -12.25
CA MET A 201 -16.11 2.59 -11.70
C MET A 201 -15.18 3.41 -12.60
N ILE A 202 -14.41 4.31 -11.97
CA ILE A 202 -13.31 5.02 -12.63
C ILE A 202 -12.01 4.34 -12.27
N VAL A 203 -11.25 3.97 -13.29
CA VAL A 203 -9.89 3.44 -13.19
C VAL A 203 -8.91 4.60 -13.36
N PRO A 204 -8.24 5.05 -12.29
CA PRO A 204 -7.24 6.10 -12.40
C PRO A 204 -5.92 5.55 -12.95
N VAL A 205 -5.35 6.25 -13.93
CA VAL A 205 -4.03 5.98 -14.52
C VAL A 205 -3.23 7.27 -14.46
N GLY A 206 -2.41 7.43 -13.42
CA GLY A 206 -1.80 8.72 -13.11
C GLY A 206 -2.88 9.77 -12.81
N ILE A 207 -3.01 10.76 -13.70
CA ILE A 207 -4.05 11.81 -13.62
C ILE A 207 -5.25 11.56 -14.56
N THR A 208 -5.20 10.50 -15.36
CA THR A 208 -6.20 10.20 -16.39
C THR A 208 -7.23 9.21 -15.84
N GLY A 209 -8.51 9.55 -15.91
CA GLY A 209 -9.61 8.66 -15.53
C GLY A 209 -10.13 7.86 -16.73
N ILE A 210 -10.10 6.53 -16.63
CA ILE A 210 -10.66 5.60 -17.62
C ILE A 210 -11.96 5.01 -17.04
N GLY A 211 -13.05 4.97 -17.81
CA GLY A 211 -14.30 4.38 -17.35
C GLY A 211 -15.29 4.08 -18.46
N PHE A 212 -16.40 3.44 -18.10
CA PHE A 212 -17.56 3.36 -19.00
C PHE A 212 -18.28 4.69 -19.10
N GLN A 213 -18.92 4.93 -20.23
CA GLN A 213 -19.72 6.13 -20.47
C GLN A 213 -20.73 6.36 -19.34
N ASP A 214 -20.66 7.54 -18.73
CA ASP A 214 -21.55 7.98 -17.66
C ASP A 214 -21.95 9.44 -17.92
N LYS A 215 -23.26 9.72 -17.94
CA LYS A 215 -23.78 11.08 -18.20
C LYS A 215 -23.48 12.07 -17.07
N SER A 216 -23.14 11.57 -15.89
CA SER A 216 -22.91 12.36 -14.68
C SER A 216 -21.44 12.69 -14.42
N LYS A 217 -20.50 12.00 -15.09
CA LYS A 217 -19.05 12.10 -14.82
C LYS A 217 -18.29 12.36 -16.11
N ARG A 218 -17.40 13.35 -16.10
CA ARG A 218 -16.49 13.61 -17.23
C ARG A 218 -15.25 12.72 -17.07
N LEU A 219 -15.03 11.83 -18.03
CA LEU A 219 -13.88 10.93 -18.07
C LEU A 219 -12.91 11.36 -19.17
N ASP A 220 -11.62 11.07 -18.98
CA ASP A 220 -10.61 11.37 -19.99
C ASP A 220 -10.61 10.33 -21.11
N ILE A 221 -10.84 9.06 -20.75
CA ILE A 221 -11.05 7.95 -21.69
C ILE A 221 -12.35 7.24 -21.33
N GLU A 222 -13.31 7.30 -22.24
CA GLU A 222 -14.62 6.69 -22.10
C GLU A 222 -14.74 5.44 -22.96
N MET A 223 -15.40 4.42 -22.42
CA MET A 223 -15.70 3.18 -23.13
C MET A 223 -17.21 2.97 -23.24
N ALA A 224 -17.63 2.43 -24.37
CA ALA A 224 -19.01 2.02 -24.60
C ALA A 224 -19.02 0.71 -25.40
N ILE A 225 -20.14 -0.01 -25.31
CA ILE A 225 -20.39 -1.17 -26.15
C ILE A 225 -21.29 -0.73 -27.29
N SER A 226 -20.90 -1.07 -28.51
CA SER A 226 -21.68 -0.93 -29.73
C SER A 226 -21.93 -2.30 -30.36
N ASP A 227 -22.75 -2.34 -31.41
CA ASP A 227 -23.01 -3.55 -32.19
C ASP A 227 -21.75 -4.16 -32.82
N SER A 228 -20.69 -3.35 -33.00
CA SER A 228 -19.42 -3.77 -33.61
C SER A 228 -18.34 -4.15 -32.58
N GLY A 229 -18.63 -4.02 -31.28
CA GLY A 229 -17.72 -4.35 -30.19
C GLY A 229 -17.52 -3.20 -29.20
N VAL A 230 -16.39 -3.20 -28.50
CA VAL A 230 -16.07 -2.13 -27.54
C VAL A 230 -15.47 -0.95 -28.29
N VAL A 231 -16.05 0.23 -28.10
CA VAL A 231 -15.55 1.49 -28.62
C VAL A 231 -15.01 2.35 -27.48
N ALA A 232 -14.03 3.19 -27.79
CA ALA A 232 -13.47 4.16 -26.86
C ALA A 232 -13.45 5.57 -27.45
N ARG A 233 -13.49 6.57 -26.57
CA ARG A 233 -13.34 7.99 -26.89
C ARG A 233 -12.34 8.59 -25.91
N SER A 234 -11.44 9.44 -26.39
CA SER A 234 -10.51 10.17 -25.54
C SER A 234 -10.64 11.67 -25.73
N VAL A 235 -10.46 12.44 -24.66
CA VAL A 235 -10.34 13.92 -24.71
C VAL A 235 -9.02 14.39 -25.33
N HIS A 236 -8.08 13.47 -25.56
CA HIS A 236 -6.82 13.72 -26.25
C HIS A 236 -6.79 13.01 -27.61
N PRO A 237 -6.01 13.50 -28.59
CA PRO A 237 -5.74 12.74 -29.81
C PRO A 237 -5.15 11.37 -29.48
N VAL A 238 -5.54 10.36 -30.24
CA VAL A 238 -5.14 8.97 -30.01
C VAL A 238 -4.31 8.47 -31.18
N ALA A 239 -3.09 8.02 -30.88
CA ALA A 239 -2.26 7.29 -31.83
C ALA A 239 -2.47 5.78 -31.65
N ILE A 240 -2.81 5.10 -32.74
CA ILE A 240 -3.17 3.68 -32.77
C ILE A 240 -2.10 2.92 -33.55
N ARG A 241 -1.53 1.89 -32.93
CA ARG A 241 -0.54 1.00 -33.54
C ARG A 241 -0.98 -0.45 -33.38
N GLN A 242 -1.29 -1.13 -34.50
CA GLN A 242 -1.81 -2.49 -34.50
C GLN A 242 -0.72 -3.49 -34.91
N MET A 243 -0.30 -4.38 -34.00
CA MET A 243 0.70 -5.41 -34.34
C MET A 243 0.14 -6.45 -35.33
N PRO A 244 0.92 -6.92 -36.32
CA PRO A 244 2.34 -6.65 -36.59
C PRO A 244 2.61 -5.44 -37.51
N ILE A 245 1.58 -4.67 -37.86
CA ILE A 245 1.66 -3.56 -38.82
C ILE A 245 2.22 -2.32 -38.08
N GLU A 246 3.34 -1.78 -38.57
CA GLU A 246 3.98 -0.59 -37.95
C GLU A 246 3.31 0.75 -38.32
N GLU A 247 2.23 0.73 -39.13
CA GLU A 247 1.50 1.95 -39.46
C GLU A 247 0.80 2.52 -38.23
N GLU A 248 1.04 3.80 -37.98
CA GLU A 248 0.42 4.58 -36.93
C GLU A 248 -0.77 5.35 -37.49
N GLN A 249 -1.97 5.02 -37.02
CA GLN A 249 -3.19 5.75 -37.34
C GLN A 249 -3.45 6.78 -36.25
N LEU A 250 -3.62 8.05 -36.63
CA LEU A 250 -4.01 9.12 -35.72
C LEU A 250 -5.52 9.34 -35.77
N ILE A 251 -6.13 9.47 -34.60
CA ILE A 251 -7.54 9.83 -34.40
C ILE A 251 -7.58 11.12 -33.60
N ASP A 252 -8.40 12.07 -34.05
CA ASP A 252 -8.58 13.35 -33.36
C ASP A 252 -9.25 13.16 -32.00
N ALA A 253 -9.04 14.13 -31.11
CA ALA A 253 -9.72 14.14 -29.81
C ALA A 253 -11.25 14.09 -29.97
N ASP A 254 -11.92 13.51 -28.98
CA ASP A 254 -13.37 13.35 -28.86
C ASP A 254 -14.04 12.49 -29.94
N GLN A 255 -13.26 11.80 -30.78
CA GLN A 255 -13.80 10.83 -31.73
C GLN A 255 -13.86 9.42 -31.14
N TRP A 256 -14.94 8.71 -31.47
CA TRP A 256 -15.10 7.30 -31.11
C TRP A 256 -14.31 6.40 -32.05
N PHE A 257 -13.61 5.42 -31.50
CA PHE A 257 -12.85 4.43 -32.25
C PHE A 257 -13.03 3.02 -31.70
N LEU A 258 -12.91 2.02 -32.58
CA LEU A 258 -13.09 0.62 -32.20
C LEU A 258 -11.83 0.07 -31.50
N LEU A 259 -12.03 -0.58 -30.36
CA LEU A 259 -10.98 -1.32 -29.68
C LEU A 259 -10.78 -2.69 -30.33
N LYS A 260 -9.53 -3.00 -30.67
CA LYS A 260 -9.11 -4.24 -31.33
C LYS A 260 -8.03 -4.93 -30.52
N PRO A 261 -8.03 -6.26 -30.44
CA PRO A 261 -6.93 -7.00 -29.83
C PRO A 261 -5.60 -6.70 -30.56
N GLN A 262 -4.47 -6.93 -29.88
CA GLN A 262 -3.13 -6.72 -30.43
C GLN A 262 -2.88 -5.27 -30.93
N THR A 263 -3.63 -4.31 -30.39
CA THR A 263 -3.51 -2.90 -30.75
C THR A 263 -3.16 -2.08 -29.52
N PHE A 264 -2.18 -1.19 -29.70
CA PHE A 264 -1.75 -0.21 -28.71
C PHE A 264 -2.37 1.15 -29.02
N TYR A 265 -2.83 1.80 -27.97
CA TYR A 265 -3.46 3.10 -28.00
C TYR A 265 -2.65 4.05 -27.12
N ASN A 266 -2.10 5.10 -27.71
CA ASN A 266 -1.45 6.20 -26.99
C ASN A 266 -2.41 7.39 -26.96
N SER A 267 -2.80 7.81 -25.77
CA SER A 267 -3.70 8.94 -25.53
C SER A 267 -3.07 9.87 -24.50
N GLY A 268 -2.44 10.96 -24.97
CA GLY A 268 -1.67 11.87 -24.12
C GLY A 268 -0.51 11.15 -23.43
N LYS A 269 -0.55 11.05 -22.10
CA LYS A 269 0.50 10.36 -21.31
C LYS A 269 0.18 8.89 -21.00
N VAL A 270 -0.98 8.40 -21.41
CA VAL A 270 -1.42 7.03 -21.12
C VAL A 270 -1.27 6.17 -22.36
N ASN A 271 -0.64 5.01 -22.18
CA ASN A 271 -0.66 3.95 -23.16
C ASN A 271 -1.52 2.81 -22.66
N PHE A 272 -2.35 2.24 -23.52
CA PHE A 272 -3.13 1.06 -23.15
C PHE A 272 -3.33 0.12 -24.34
N ALA A 273 -3.65 -1.13 -24.06
CA ALA A 273 -3.97 -2.15 -25.04
C ALA A 273 -5.24 -2.90 -24.62
N TYR A 274 -6.09 -3.21 -25.59
CA TYR A 274 -7.33 -3.94 -25.36
C TYR A 274 -7.07 -5.46 -25.35
N ARG A 275 -7.52 -6.15 -24.29
CA ARG A 275 -7.39 -7.60 -24.15
C ARG A 275 -8.67 -8.37 -24.50
N GLY A 276 -9.83 -7.74 -24.33
CA GLY A 276 -11.12 -8.40 -24.53
C GLY A 276 -12.20 -7.81 -23.63
N TYR A 277 -13.40 -8.35 -23.74
CA TYR A 277 -14.53 -7.96 -22.90
C TYR A 277 -15.46 -9.15 -22.66
N TRP A 278 -16.22 -9.05 -21.58
CA TRP A 278 -17.34 -9.92 -21.27
C TRP A 278 -18.62 -9.08 -21.31
N PRO A 279 -19.67 -9.51 -22.02
CA PRO A 279 -20.91 -8.74 -22.16
C PRO A 279 -21.79 -8.79 -20.90
N SER A 280 -21.75 -9.91 -20.16
CA SER A 280 -22.52 -10.18 -18.93
C SER A 280 -21.94 -11.37 -18.17
#